data_AF-A0A2P5N028-F1
#
_entry.id   AF-A0A2P5N028-F1
#
_cell.length_a   1.000
_cell.length_b   1.000
_cell.length_c   1.000
_cell.angle_alpha   90.00
_cell.angle_beta   90.00
_cell.angle_gamma   90.00
#
_symmetry.space_group_name_H-M   'P 1'
#
loop_
_entity.id
_entity.type
_entity.pdbx_description
1 polymer ?
#
loop_
_entity_poly.entity_id
_entity_poly.type
_entity_poly.pdbx_seq_one_letter_code
_entity_poly.pdbx_strand_id
1 'polypeptide(L)'
;MINKTARWLWPLAFCSTAVQAVHLDVEIKGEANRIQAGFCRTPSAVGCDLPPQLAINLNLPPKTLPLDGSNGKMIFLSDFRDFAGGPNRTPNPGFQAALNALNPGELVRYRALGYLEYWQAATQEWAAAPDNVRIKLSGGIDPALVITDYNQCGGQLFCFADGIGNQNAVTLYTGSGISGNPEMLVDVAGNSGTLHTHLNWFLENNQGVIGGPVGAYRVEMQMMSNQRDEPSEPFYIMFNAGLPVADFSEALQQLIGLQPPPDSQPQPVIKPIANAGDDRVVRLGTLVTVDGSASSDPQPGPLSLSFNWQQTTGPSVTLSANNQVATTFTPQQAGNYTFKLAVSDGAETNYDEVSVTVPRRGDIDLDGDVDRIDVALILLAVQKNSAIAANDVRDVDGNGVINNADAHAAKAICTLRLCAPTRR
;
A
#
# COMPACT_ATOMS: atom_id res chain seq x y z
N MET A 1 -0.71 -46.51 45.25
CA MET A 1 0.50 -45.68 45.43
C MET A 1 1.27 -45.66 44.13
N ILE A 2 1.51 -44.46 43.59
CA ILE A 2 2.55 -44.08 42.59
C ILE A 2 2.31 -44.71 41.19
N ASN A 3 1.66 -44.05 40.22
CA ASN A 3 1.86 -42.74 39.59
C ASN A 3 3.20 -42.62 38.81
N LYS A 4 3.15 -42.72 37.48
CA LYS A 4 4.05 -42.01 36.56
C LYS A 4 3.34 -41.76 35.22
N THR A 5 3.09 -40.48 35.01
CA THR A 5 2.46 -39.78 33.90
C THR A 5 3.32 -39.78 32.63
N ALA A 6 2.76 -40.20 31.50
CA ALA A 6 3.25 -39.83 30.17
C ALA A 6 2.27 -38.81 29.57
N ARG A 7 2.69 -37.55 29.51
CA ARG A 7 2.00 -36.46 28.81
C ARG A 7 2.07 -36.73 27.31
N TRP A 8 0.92 -37.00 26.69
CA TRP A 8 0.79 -36.94 25.23
C TRP A 8 0.60 -35.48 24.83
N LEU A 9 1.62 -34.93 24.17
CA LEU A 9 1.54 -33.68 23.44
C LEU A 9 0.51 -33.85 22.32
N TRP A 10 -0.59 -33.10 22.40
CA TRP A 10 -1.50 -32.92 21.28
C TRP A 10 -0.76 -32.16 20.18
N PRO A 11 -0.80 -32.59 18.91
CA PRO A 11 -0.36 -31.71 17.84
C PRO A 11 -1.33 -30.53 17.83
N LEU A 12 -0.77 -29.32 17.93
CA LEU A 12 -1.47 -28.08 17.65
C LEU A 12 -2.13 -28.23 16.29
N ALA A 13 -3.47 -28.34 16.29
CA ALA A 13 -4.25 -28.14 15.09
C ALA A 13 -3.94 -26.72 14.61
N PHE A 14 -3.19 -26.62 13.52
CA PHE A 14 -3.13 -25.38 12.76
C PHE A 14 -4.58 -25.03 12.44
N CYS A 15 -5.06 -23.97 13.06
CA CYS A 15 -6.33 -23.35 12.71
C CYS A 15 -6.12 -22.79 11.31
N SER A 16 -6.37 -23.61 10.28
CA SER A 16 -6.54 -23.12 8.92
C SER A 16 -7.75 -22.20 8.97
N THR A 17 -7.52 -20.90 8.84
CA THR A 17 -8.59 -19.94 8.57
C THR A 17 -9.44 -20.51 7.44
N ALA A 18 -10.72 -20.74 7.69
CA ALA A 18 -11.64 -21.20 6.66
C ALA A 18 -11.58 -20.20 5.50
N VAL A 19 -11.01 -20.60 4.38
CA VAL A 19 -11.05 -19.81 3.15
C VAL A 19 -12.52 -19.80 2.74
N GLN A 20 -13.16 -18.66 2.90
CA GLN A 20 -14.56 -18.45 2.56
C GLN A 20 -14.68 -18.66 1.04
N ALA A 21 -15.33 -19.74 0.60
CA ALA A 21 -15.53 -20.02 -0.81
C ALA A 21 -16.29 -18.87 -1.46
N VAL A 22 -15.72 -18.30 -2.53
CA VAL A 22 -16.34 -17.22 -3.32
C VAL A 22 -17.31 -17.88 -4.29
N HIS A 23 -18.60 -17.90 -3.95
CA HIS A 23 -19.64 -18.55 -4.74
C HIS A 23 -20.52 -17.50 -5.42
N LEU A 24 -20.00 -16.88 -6.49
CA LEU A 24 -20.69 -15.83 -7.25
C LEU A 24 -21.27 -16.43 -8.54
N ASP A 25 -22.46 -17.03 -8.45
CA ASP A 25 -23.10 -17.60 -9.64
C ASP A 25 -23.45 -16.52 -10.67
N VAL A 26 -23.29 -16.86 -11.95
CA VAL A 26 -23.72 -16.02 -13.06
C VAL A 26 -25.23 -16.08 -13.14
N GLU A 27 -25.89 -14.96 -12.82
CA GLU A 27 -27.33 -14.84 -12.93
C GLU A 27 -27.72 -14.54 -14.38
N ILE A 28 -28.68 -15.31 -14.89
CA ILE A 28 -29.11 -15.29 -16.27
C ILE A 28 -30.57 -14.89 -16.30
N LYS A 29 -30.90 -13.96 -17.21
CA LYS A 29 -32.28 -13.60 -17.50
C LYS A 29 -32.48 -13.27 -18.96
N GLY A 30 -33.71 -13.36 -19.38
CA GLY A 30 -34.18 -12.92 -20.68
C GLY A 30 -34.87 -11.55 -20.60
N GLU A 31 -34.47 -10.63 -21.46
CA GLU A 31 -35.18 -9.37 -21.68
C GLU A 31 -35.43 -9.16 -23.16
N ALA A 32 -36.70 -9.16 -23.57
CA ALA A 32 -37.11 -9.06 -24.98
C ALA A 32 -36.30 -10.03 -25.86
N ASN A 33 -35.52 -9.52 -26.83
CA ASN A 33 -34.74 -10.34 -27.76
C ASN A 33 -33.30 -10.63 -27.29
N ARG A 34 -32.97 -10.37 -26.01
CA ARG A 34 -31.62 -10.51 -25.47
C ARG A 34 -31.57 -11.38 -24.22
N ILE A 35 -30.58 -12.28 -24.16
CA ILE A 35 -30.18 -12.93 -22.91
C ILE A 35 -29.16 -12.04 -22.18
N GLN A 36 -29.25 -11.93 -20.87
CA GLN A 36 -28.34 -11.12 -20.07
C GLN A 36 -27.69 -11.96 -18.98
N ALA A 37 -26.40 -11.73 -18.78
CA ALA A 37 -25.69 -12.12 -17.58
C ALA A 37 -25.80 -10.99 -16.54
N GLY A 38 -25.67 -11.34 -15.26
CA GLY A 38 -25.73 -10.40 -14.16
C GLY A 38 -25.38 -11.07 -12.84
N PHE A 39 -25.54 -10.31 -11.77
CA PHE A 39 -25.24 -10.74 -10.41
C PHE A 39 -26.22 -10.11 -9.44
N CYS A 40 -26.75 -10.92 -8.52
CA CYS A 40 -27.56 -10.49 -7.38
C CYS A 40 -28.74 -9.59 -7.71
N ARG A 41 -29.38 -9.87 -8.85
CA ARG A 41 -30.64 -9.26 -9.26
C ARG A 41 -31.82 -10.00 -8.62
N THR A 42 -31.64 -11.27 -8.27
CA THR A 42 -32.65 -12.06 -7.54
C THR A 42 -32.66 -11.75 -6.04
N PRO A 43 -33.77 -11.26 -5.48
CA PRO A 43 -33.91 -11.11 -4.03
C PRO A 43 -33.75 -12.46 -3.31
N SER A 44 -32.94 -12.50 -2.25
CA SER A 44 -32.69 -13.67 -1.40
C SER A 44 -31.81 -14.78 -1.99
N ALA A 45 -31.17 -14.58 -3.15
CA ALA A 45 -30.12 -15.48 -3.62
C ALA A 45 -28.95 -15.49 -2.60
N VAL A 46 -28.54 -16.69 -2.17
CA VAL A 46 -27.38 -16.89 -1.28
C VAL A 46 -26.10 -16.75 -2.13
N GLY A 47 -25.03 -16.15 -1.59
CA GLY A 47 -23.76 -15.96 -2.32
C GLY A 47 -23.62 -14.59 -3.00
N CYS A 48 -24.33 -13.58 -2.48
CA CYS A 48 -24.42 -12.27 -3.12
C CYS A 48 -23.40 -11.21 -2.71
N ASP A 49 -22.48 -11.58 -1.84
CA ASP A 49 -21.47 -10.67 -1.32
C ASP A 49 -20.08 -11.21 -1.70
N LEU A 50 -19.23 -10.30 -2.14
CA LEU A 50 -17.80 -10.56 -2.21
C LEU A 50 -17.28 -10.88 -0.80
N PRO A 51 -16.21 -11.68 -0.65
CA PRO A 51 -15.55 -11.86 0.64
C PRO A 51 -15.29 -10.51 1.31
N PRO A 52 -15.60 -10.32 2.61
CA PRO A 52 -15.58 -9.01 3.25
C PRO A 52 -14.26 -8.25 3.08
N GLN A 53 -13.13 -8.95 3.18
CA GLN A 53 -11.81 -8.34 3.00
C GLN A 53 -11.57 -7.89 1.56
N LEU A 54 -12.05 -8.65 0.58
CA LEU A 54 -11.92 -8.28 -0.83
C LEU A 54 -12.84 -7.09 -1.16
N ALA A 55 -14.06 -7.08 -0.63
CA ALA A 55 -14.97 -5.94 -0.77
C ALA A 55 -14.37 -4.65 -0.18
N ILE A 56 -13.73 -4.74 0.99
CA ILE A 56 -13.02 -3.62 1.63
C ILE A 56 -11.85 -3.15 0.77
N ASN A 57 -10.99 -4.07 0.31
CA ASN A 57 -9.80 -3.75 -0.49
C ASN A 57 -10.13 -3.09 -1.83
N LEU A 58 -11.31 -3.38 -2.39
CA LEU A 58 -11.77 -2.83 -3.67
C LEU A 58 -12.68 -1.62 -3.50
N ASN A 59 -13.07 -1.27 -2.27
CA ASN A 59 -14.03 -0.20 -1.95
C ASN A 59 -15.33 -0.27 -2.79
N LEU A 60 -15.81 -1.48 -3.05
CA LEU A 60 -17.02 -1.71 -3.85
C LEU A 60 -18.28 -1.62 -2.97
N PRO A 61 -19.37 -1.00 -3.46
CA PRO A 61 -20.65 -1.07 -2.78
C PRO A 61 -21.11 -2.51 -2.58
N PRO A 62 -21.85 -2.83 -1.49
CA PRO A 62 -22.43 -4.16 -1.30
C PRO A 62 -23.25 -4.60 -2.53
N LYS A 63 -23.23 -5.90 -2.84
CA LYS A 63 -23.97 -6.50 -3.98
C LYS A 63 -23.59 -5.95 -5.36
N THR A 64 -22.35 -5.50 -5.55
CA THR A 64 -21.83 -5.13 -6.86
C THR A 64 -20.69 -6.07 -7.26
N LEU A 65 -20.58 -6.35 -8.56
CA LEU A 65 -19.40 -7.00 -9.11
C LEU A 65 -18.35 -5.95 -9.49
N PRO A 66 -17.06 -6.34 -9.45
CA PRO A 66 -16.01 -5.59 -10.12
C PRO A 66 -16.33 -5.48 -11.63
N LEU A 67 -16.11 -4.30 -12.21
CA LEU A 67 -16.19 -4.06 -13.65
C LEU A 67 -14.79 -3.77 -14.17
N ASP A 68 -14.41 -4.39 -15.28
CA ASP A 68 -13.14 -4.09 -15.96
C ASP A 68 -13.13 -2.61 -16.38
N GLY A 69 -12.09 -1.88 -15.99
CA GLY A 69 -12.02 -0.42 -16.16
C GLY A 69 -11.84 0.01 -17.61
N SER A 70 -11.38 -0.88 -18.48
CA SER A 70 -11.11 -0.58 -19.89
C SER A 70 -12.35 -0.75 -20.78
N ASN A 71 -13.23 -1.68 -20.44
CA ASN A 71 -14.34 -2.12 -21.31
C ASN A 71 -15.68 -2.27 -20.58
N GLY A 72 -15.73 -2.12 -19.26
CA GLY A 72 -16.94 -2.19 -18.45
C GLY A 72 -17.53 -3.59 -18.28
N LYS A 73 -16.85 -4.65 -18.73
CA LYS A 73 -17.34 -6.04 -18.57
C LYS A 73 -17.33 -6.45 -17.10
N MET A 74 -18.35 -7.20 -16.70
CA MET A 74 -18.42 -7.76 -15.34
C MET A 74 -17.32 -8.80 -15.12
N ILE A 75 -16.75 -8.84 -13.92
CA ILE A 75 -15.76 -9.83 -13.50
C ILE A 75 -16.35 -10.68 -12.38
N PHE A 76 -16.68 -11.93 -12.70
CA PHE A 76 -17.09 -12.94 -11.71
C PHE A 76 -15.84 -13.56 -11.09
N LEU A 77 -15.81 -13.70 -9.77
CA LEU A 77 -14.67 -14.27 -9.06
C LEU A 77 -14.95 -15.71 -8.65
N SER A 78 -13.93 -16.57 -8.78
CA SER A 78 -13.94 -17.96 -8.35
C SER A 78 -12.58 -18.34 -7.76
N ASP A 79 -12.49 -19.46 -7.05
CA ASP A 79 -11.24 -19.96 -6.47
C ASP A 79 -11.09 -21.46 -6.74
N PHE A 80 -9.96 -21.86 -7.33
CA PHE A 80 -9.62 -23.25 -7.63
C PHE A 80 -9.31 -24.09 -6.38
N ARG A 81 -9.31 -23.49 -5.18
CA ARG A 81 -9.16 -24.15 -3.88
C ARG A 81 -10.48 -24.26 -3.12
N ASP A 82 -11.60 -23.84 -3.70
CA ASP A 82 -12.89 -24.16 -3.08
C ASP A 82 -13.06 -25.68 -3.00
N PHE A 83 -13.50 -26.17 -1.84
CA PHE A 83 -13.23 -27.55 -1.43
C PHE A 83 -14.08 -28.62 -2.16
N ALA A 84 -14.84 -28.24 -3.20
CA ALA A 84 -15.66 -29.15 -3.99
C ALA A 84 -14.89 -29.66 -5.22
N GLY A 85 -14.08 -30.70 -5.04
CA GLY A 85 -13.40 -31.39 -6.15
C GLY A 85 -11.88 -31.51 -6.06
N GLY A 86 -11.27 -30.90 -5.05
CA GLY A 86 -9.83 -30.95 -4.79
C GLY A 86 -9.07 -29.74 -5.35
N PRO A 87 -7.76 -29.61 -5.07
CA PRO A 87 -6.99 -28.46 -5.53
C PRO A 87 -6.99 -28.37 -7.07
N ASN A 88 -7.09 -27.15 -7.61
CA ASN A 88 -7.08 -26.87 -9.05
C ASN A 88 -8.36 -27.34 -9.78
N ARG A 89 -9.46 -27.49 -9.05
CA ARG A 89 -10.79 -27.82 -9.60
C ARG A 89 -11.87 -27.09 -8.80
N THR A 90 -12.86 -26.52 -9.49
CA THR A 90 -14.01 -25.88 -8.86
C THR A 90 -15.28 -26.06 -9.71
N PRO A 91 -16.47 -26.23 -9.09
CA PRO A 91 -17.75 -26.18 -9.78
C PRO A 91 -18.29 -24.74 -9.96
N ASN A 92 -17.50 -23.73 -9.58
CA ASN A 92 -17.92 -22.34 -9.52
C ASN A 92 -17.20 -21.44 -10.56
N PRO A 93 -17.84 -20.38 -11.05
CA PRO A 93 -19.23 -20.01 -10.76
C PRO A 93 -20.22 -20.99 -11.40
N GLY A 94 -21.36 -21.18 -10.74
CA GLY A 94 -22.53 -21.80 -11.36
C GLY A 94 -23.25 -20.80 -12.25
N PHE A 95 -24.30 -21.29 -12.90
CA PHE A 95 -25.22 -20.51 -13.70
C PHE A 95 -26.61 -20.66 -13.11
N GLN A 96 -27.33 -19.56 -12.92
CA GLN A 96 -28.65 -19.59 -12.31
C GLN A 96 -29.63 -18.61 -12.96
N ALA A 97 -30.91 -18.95 -12.95
CA ALA A 97 -32.00 -18.08 -13.38
C ALA A 97 -33.16 -18.18 -12.37
N ALA A 98 -33.71 -17.03 -12.00
CA ALA A 98 -34.81 -16.92 -11.05
C ALA A 98 -36.16 -17.34 -11.65
N LEU A 99 -37.19 -17.36 -10.80
CA LEU A 99 -38.58 -17.54 -11.25
C LEU A 99 -38.93 -16.48 -12.31
N ASN A 100 -39.43 -16.96 -13.46
CA ASN A 100 -39.80 -16.17 -14.64
C ASN A 100 -38.65 -15.40 -15.30
N ALA A 101 -37.38 -15.71 -14.97
CA ALA A 101 -36.24 -15.06 -15.59
C ALA A 101 -36.03 -15.50 -17.04
N LEU A 102 -36.39 -16.74 -17.38
CA LEU A 102 -36.32 -17.31 -18.73
C LEU A 102 -37.69 -17.83 -19.18
N ASN A 103 -37.84 -18.10 -20.47
CA ASN A 103 -39.02 -18.78 -20.98
C ASN A 103 -38.97 -20.29 -20.61
N PRO A 104 -40.12 -20.95 -20.39
CA PRO A 104 -40.15 -22.39 -20.21
C PRO A 104 -39.50 -23.14 -21.38
N GLY A 105 -38.57 -24.05 -21.10
CA GLY A 105 -37.86 -24.82 -22.13
C GLY A 105 -36.83 -24.00 -22.93
N GLU A 106 -36.46 -22.80 -22.47
CA GLU A 106 -35.39 -22.01 -23.08
C GLU A 106 -34.03 -22.70 -22.86
N LEU A 107 -33.32 -22.97 -23.95
CA LEU A 107 -31.98 -23.57 -23.94
C LEU A 107 -30.95 -22.48 -23.77
N VAL A 108 -30.18 -22.58 -22.68
CA VAL A 108 -29.12 -21.65 -22.36
C VAL A 108 -27.78 -22.28 -22.69
N ARG A 109 -27.00 -21.63 -23.55
CA ARG A 109 -25.63 -22.04 -23.89
C ARG A 109 -24.64 -20.91 -23.58
N TYR A 110 -23.39 -21.26 -23.35
CA TYR A 110 -22.31 -20.27 -23.35
C TYR A 110 -21.55 -20.31 -24.67
N ARG A 111 -20.84 -19.21 -24.96
CA ARG A 111 -19.77 -19.13 -25.95
C ARG A 111 -18.51 -18.63 -25.27
N ALA A 112 -17.44 -19.42 -25.36
CA ALA A 112 -16.10 -19.06 -24.95
C ALA A 112 -15.47 -18.09 -25.95
N LEU A 113 -14.77 -17.08 -25.44
CA LEU A 113 -14.18 -16.00 -26.21
C LEU A 113 -12.71 -15.80 -25.81
N GLY A 114 -11.95 -15.16 -26.70
CA GLY A 114 -10.58 -14.72 -26.40
C GLY A 114 -9.59 -15.86 -26.17
N TYR A 115 -8.78 -15.70 -25.12
CA TYR A 115 -7.72 -16.62 -24.71
C TYR A 115 -7.60 -16.62 -23.18
N LEU A 116 -6.86 -17.57 -22.62
CA LEU A 116 -6.58 -17.63 -21.19
C LEU A 116 -5.52 -16.59 -20.84
N GLU A 117 -5.87 -15.68 -19.95
CA GLU A 117 -4.92 -14.74 -19.36
C GLU A 117 -4.47 -15.21 -17.98
N TYR A 118 -3.25 -14.84 -17.62
CA TYR A 118 -2.57 -15.21 -16.39
C TYR A 118 -1.90 -13.97 -15.79
N TRP A 119 -2.13 -13.76 -14.49
CA TRP A 119 -1.45 -12.76 -13.69
C TRP A 119 -0.07 -13.27 -13.30
N GLN A 120 0.96 -12.60 -13.81
CA GLN A 120 2.35 -12.89 -13.46
C GLN A 120 2.72 -12.15 -12.18
N ALA A 121 2.64 -12.83 -11.04
CA ALA A 121 2.93 -12.21 -9.73
C ALA A 121 4.35 -11.61 -9.63
N ALA A 122 5.32 -12.13 -10.39
CA ALA A 122 6.68 -11.62 -10.40
C ALA A 122 6.83 -10.26 -11.10
N THR A 123 6.01 -9.98 -12.12
CA THR A 123 6.07 -8.74 -12.91
C THR A 123 4.88 -7.81 -12.68
N GLN A 124 3.87 -8.26 -11.91
CA GLN A 124 2.63 -7.53 -11.63
C GLN A 124 1.89 -7.12 -12.91
N GLU A 125 1.83 -8.03 -13.88
CA GLU A 125 1.21 -7.79 -15.18
C GLU A 125 0.36 -8.99 -15.64
N TRP A 126 -0.75 -8.69 -16.31
CA TRP A 126 -1.52 -9.67 -17.08
C TRP A 126 -0.83 -10.00 -18.41
N ALA A 127 -0.76 -11.28 -18.74
CA ALA A 127 -0.31 -11.76 -20.04
C ALA A 127 -1.11 -12.99 -20.46
N ALA A 128 -0.88 -13.48 -21.68
CA ALA A 128 -1.33 -14.80 -22.09
C ALA A 128 -0.75 -15.87 -21.16
N ALA A 129 -1.55 -16.89 -20.82
CA ALA A 129 -1.10 -18.00 -20.00
C ALA A 129 0.01 -18.81 -20.70
N PRO A 130 0.93 -19.44 -19.94
CA PRO A 130 1.99 -20.27 -20.51
C PRO A 130 1.45 -21.43 -21.36
N ASP A 131 2.17 -21.82 -22.42
CA ASP A 131 1.74 -22.85 -23.39
C ASP A 131 1.32 -24.20 -22.78
N ASN A 132 1.91 -24.56 -21.63
CA ASN A 132 1.61 -25.80 -20.92
C ASN A 132 0.57 -25.63 -19.80
N VAL A 133 -0.28 -24.60 -19.88
CA VAL A 133 -1.34 -24.31 -18.90
C VAL A 133 -2.64 -24.02 -19.64
N ARG A 134 -3.73 -24.62 -19.17
CA ARG A 134 -5.07 -24.37 -19.69
C ARG A 134 -6.13 -24.43 -18.60
N ILE A 135 -7.24 -23.76 -18.84
CA ILE A 135 -8.47 -23.97 -18.08
C ILE A 135 -9.40 -24.81 -18.94
N LYS A 136 -9.82 -25.97 -18.43
CA LYS A 136 -10.83 -26.83 -19.03
C LYS A 136 -12.17 -26.59 -18.36
N LEU A 137 -13.20 -26.34 -19.16
CA LEU A 137 -14.60 -26.31 -18.75
C LEU A 137 -15.30 -27.56 -19.26
N SER A 138 -15.90 -28.33 -18.35
CA SER A 138 -16.54 -29.62 -18.63
C SER A 138 -17.93 -29.71 -17.99
N GLY A 139 -18.77 -30.58 -18.53
CA GLY A 139 -20.10 -30.88 -18.00
C GLY A 139 -21.25 -30.17 -18.73
N GLY A 140 -20.94 -29.30 -19.71
CA GLY A 140 -21.93 -28.83 -20.66
C GLY A 140 -22.30 -29.92 -21.66
N ILE A 141 -23.41 -29.72 -22.38
CA ILE A 141 -23.86 -30.62 -23.44
C ILE A 141 -23.46 -30.05 -24.80
N ASP A 142 -22.87 -30.88 -25.66
CA ASP A 142 -22.51 -30.51 -27.03
C ASP A 142 -23.77 -30.12 -27.82
N PRO A 143 -23.84 -28.91 -28.41
CA PRO A 143 -24.99 -28.48 -29.20
C PRO A 143 -25.32 -29.42 -30.36
N ALA A 144 -24.33 -30.16 -30.89
CA ALA A 144 -24.55 -31.15 -31.94
C ALA A 144 -25.42 -32.34 -31.49
N LEU A 145 -25.57 -32.55 -30.18
CA LEU A 145 -26.43 -33.59 -29.60
C LEU A 145 -27.85 -33.09 -29.32
N VAL A 146 -28.15 -31.82 -29.56
CA VAL A 146 -29.51 -31.27 -29.41
C VAL A 146 -30.27 -31.47 -30.73
N ILE A 147 -31.33 -32.25 -30.69
CA ILE A 147 -32.23 -32.48 -31.81
C ILE A 147 -33.42 -31.52 -31.65
N THR A 148 -33.68 -30.71 -32.66
CA THR A 148 -34.81 -29.76 -32.70
C THR A 148 -35.92 -30.19 -33.67
N ASP A 149 -35.74 -31.32 -34.36
CA ASP A 149 -36.77 -31.89 -35.21
C ASP A 149 -37.91 -32.47 -34.36
N TYR A 150 -39.09 -31.83 -34.46
CA TYR A 150 -40.28 -32.17 -33.69
C TYR A 150 -40.72 -33.64 -33.85
N ASN A 151 -40.57 -34.21 -35.04
CA ASN A 151 -40.96 -35.58 -35.32
C ASN A 151 -39.96 -36.57 -34.72
N GLN A 152 -38.66 -36.27 -34.82
CA GLN A 152 -37.62 -37.08 -34.18
C GLN A 152 -37.71 -37.04 -32.66
N CYS A 153 -38.20 -35.94 -32.09
CA CYS A 153 -38.38 -35.76 -30.66
C CYS A 153 -39.74 -36.21 -30.11
N GLY A 154 -40.50 -37.01 -30.87
CA GLY A 154 -41.77 -37.56 -30.38
C GLY A 154 -42.79 -36.49 -29.98
N GLY A 155 -42.76 -35.33 -30.63
CA GLY A 155 -43.64 -34.20 -30.34
C GLY A 155 -43.14 -33.23 -29.27
N GLN A 156 -41.88 -33.35 -28.84
CA GLN A 156 -41.22 -32.36 -27.99
C GLN A 156 -40.54 -31.26 -28.84
N LEU A 157 -40.40 -30.06 -28.26
CA LEU A 157 -39.74 -28.92 -28.94
C LEU A 157 -38.26 -29.18 -29.24
N PHE A 158 -37.62 -29.99 -28.40
CA PHE A 158 -36.29 -30.53 -28.63
C PHE A 158 -36.15 -31.81 -27.80
N CYS A 159 -35.12 -32.59 -28.13
CA CYS A 159 -34.69 -33.78 -27.41
C CYS A 159 -33.18 -33.92 -27.58
N PHE A 160 -32.59 -34.91 -26.92
CA PHE A 160 -31.15 -35.17 -27.02
C PHE A 160 -30.90 -36.46 -27.79
N ALA A 161 -29.86 -36.44 -28.63
CA ALA A 161 -29.41 -37.63 -29.34
C ALA A 161 -28.94 -38.72 -28.36
N ASP A 162 -29.04 -39.97 -28.82
CA ASP A 162 -28.49 -41.12 -28.10
C ASP A 162 -26.99 -40.92 -27.82
N GLY A 163 -26.55 -41.33 -26.62
CA GLY A 163 -25.13 -41.21 -26.23
C GLY A 163 -24.74 -39.90 -25.55
N ILE A 164 -25.70 -39.02 -25.22
CA ILE A 164 -25.45 -37.81 -24.40
C ILE A 164 -24.69 -38.09 -23.09
N GLY A 165 -24.92 -39.25 -22.47
CA GLY A 165 -24.20 -39.67 -21.26
C GLY A 165 -22.73 -40.07 -21.49
N ASN A 166 -22.31 -40.23 -22.73
CA ASN A 166 -20.95 -40.66 -23.13
C ASN A 166 -20.17 -39.55 -23.86
N GLN A 167 -20.70 -38.34 -23.94
CA GLN A 167 -20.00 -37.22 -24.56
C GLN A 167 -18.77 -36.83 -23.74
N ASN A 168 -17.66 -36.52 -24.42
CA ASN A 168 -16.42 -36.03 -23.82
C ASN A 168 -16.09 -34.60 -24.30
N ALA A 169 -17.10 -33.89 -24.80
CA ALA A 169 -16.95 -32.53 -25.28
C ALA A 169 -16.60 -31.59 -24.13
N VAL A 170 -15.58 -30.77 -24.36
CA VAL A 170 -15.05 -29.80 -23.39
C VAL A 170 -14.64 -28.53 -24.10
N THR A 171 -14.59 -27.43 -23.36
CA THR A 171 -14.00 -26.18 -23.82
C THR A 171 -12.66 -25.98 -23.13
N LEU A 172 -11.64 -25.60 -23.90
CA LEU A 172 -10.29 -25.38 -23.40
C LEU A 172 -9.87 -23.94 -23.67
N TYR A 173 -9.61 -23.18 -22.60
CA TYR A 173 -8.99 -21.86 -22.66
C TYR A 173 -7.47 -22.02 -22.55
N THR A 174 -6.73 -21.54 -23.53
CA THR A 174 -5.26 -21.56 -23.58
C THR A 174 -4.72 -20.15 -23.84
N GLY A 175 -3.45 -19.89 -23.55
CA GLY A 175 -2.82 -18.60 -23.88
C GLY A 175 -2.88 -18.24 -25.37
N SER A 176 -2.99 -19.24 -26.24
CA SER A 176 -3.13 -19.07 -27.69
C SER A 176 -4.57 -18.93 -28.21
N GLY A 177 -5.58 -19.07 -27.35
CA GLY A 177 -7.00 -19.00 -27.73
C GLY A 177 -7.86 -20.14 -27.19
N ILE A 178 -9.03 -20.33 -27.81
CA ILE A 178 -9.98 -21.38 -27.47
C ILE A 178 -9.74 -22.63 -28.33
N SER A 179 -9.78 -23.80 -27.71
CA SER A 179 -9.81 -25.11 -28.39
C SER A 179 -10.89 -26.02 -27.79
N GLY A 180 -11.14 -27.17 -28.43
CA GLY A 180 -12.32 -27.98 -28.14
C GLY A 180 -13.58 -27.32 -28.69
N ASN A 181 -14.71 -27.52 -28.00
CA ASN A 181 -15.98 -26.90 -28.40
C ASN A 181 -16.08 -25.50 -27.76
N PRO A 182 -16.20 -24.40 -28.54
CA PRO A 182 -16.31 -23.06 -27.98
C PRO A 182 -17.73 -22.75 -27.47
N GLU A 183 -18.74 -23.54 -27.87
CA GLU A 183 -20.12 -23.40 -27.42
C GLU A 183 -20.62 -24.71 -26.83
N MET A 184 -21.17 -24.65 -25.63
CA MET A 184 -21.81 -25.79 -24.99
C MET A 184 -23.08 -25.33 -24.29
N LEU A 185 -24.09 -26.20 -24.29
CA LEU A 185 -25.31 -26.00 -23.53
C LEU A 185 -24.97 -26.08 -22.02
N VAL A 186 -25.42 -25.08 -21.28
CA VAL A 186 -25.39 -25.07 -19.81
C VAL A 186 -26.52 -25.96 -19.30
N ASP A 187 -27.76 -25.59 -19.60
CA ASP A 187 -28.96 -26.34 -19.24
C ASP A 187 -30.21 -25.79 -19.94
N VAL A 188 -31.36 -26.39 -19.64
CA VAL A 188 -32.69 -25.99 -20.07
C VAL A 188 -33.43 -25.33 -18.91
N ALA A 189 -34.06 -24.17 -19.16
CA ALA A 189 -34.96 -23.56 -18.21
C ALA A 189 -36.18 -24.47 -17.94
N GLY A 190 -36.50 -24.68 -16.65
CA GLY A 190 -37.68 -25.42 -16.23
C GLY A 190 -39.00 -24.70 -16.55
N ASN A 191 -40.13 -25.31 -16.22
CA ASN A 191 -41.46 -24.77 -16.51
C ASN A 191 -41.74 -23.39 -15.89
N SER A 192 -41.01 -23.05 -14.82
CA SER A 192 -41.06 -21.76 -14.12
C SER A 192 -40.04 -20.75 -14.65
N GLY A 193 -39.31 -21.05 -15.73
CA GLY A 193 -38.22 -20.19 -16.21
C GLY A 193 -36.97 -20.19 -15.32
N THR A 194 -36.90 -21.10 -14.35
CA THR A 194 -35.78 -21.25 -13.43
C THR A 194 -34.71 -22.18 -13.99
N LEU A 195 -33.45 -21.94 -13.65
CA LEU A 195 -32.29 -22.77 -14.01
C LEU A 195 -31.29 -22.69 -12.85
N HIS A 196 -30.61 -23.79 -12.52
CA HIS A 196 -29.45 -23.75 -11.61
C HIS A 196 -28.52 -24.91 -11.92
N THR A 197 -27.35 -24.60 -12.47
CA THR A 197 -26.45 -25.61 -13.03
C THR A 197 -25.01 -25.23 -12.75
N HIS A 198 -24.22 -26.19 -12.28
CA HIS A 198 -22.79 -26.03 -12.08
C HIS A 198 -22.03 -26.86 -13.11
N LEU A 199 -21.09 -26.20 -13.80
CA LEU A 199 -20.13 -26.86 -14.67
C LEU A 199 -18.81 -27.03 -13.92
N ASN A 200 -17.91 -27.88 -14.43
CA ASN A 200 -16.64 -28.17 -13.76
C ASN A 200 -15.50 -27.45 -14.46
N TRP A 201 -14.79 -26.61 -13.71
CA TRP A 201 -13.58 -25.92 -14.11
C TRP A 201 -12.35 -26.67 -13.59
N PHE A 202 -11.34 -26.82 -14.43
CA PHE A 202 -10.08 -27.47 -14.08
C PHE A 202 -8.91 -26.62 -14.56
N LEU A 203 -7.97 -26.34 -13.68
CA LEU A 203 -6.65 -25.85 -14.06
C LEU A 203 -5.74 -27.05 -14.28
N GLU A 204 -5.26 -27.22 -15.51
CA GLU A 204 -4.47 -28.38 -15.92
C GLU A 204 -3.42 -28.04 -16.98
N ASN A 205 -2.48 -28.95 -17.19
CA ASN A 205 -1.54 -28.85 -18.29
C ASN A 205 -2.12 -29.36 -19.63
N ASN A 206 -1.35 -29.30 -20.71
CA ASN A 206 -1.83 -29.71 -22.03
C ASN A 206 -2.11 -31.23 -22.17
N GLN A 207 -1.61 -32.04 -21.22
CA GLN A 207 -1.86 -33.49 -21.12
C GLN A 207 -3.07 -33.83 -20.22
N GLY A 208 -3.72 -32.83 -19.63
CA GLY A 208 -4.85 -33.04 -18.71
C GLY A 208 -4.46 -33.41 -17.28
N VAL A 209 -3.19 -33.21 -16.91
CA VAL A 209 -2.75 -33.36 -15.52
C VAL A 209 -3.15 -32.11 -14.75
N ILE A 210 -3.96 -32.29 -13.70
CA ILE A 210 -4.45 -31.22 -12.83
C ILE A 210 -3.28 -30.50 -12.15
N GLY A 211 -3.27 -29.17 -12.24
CA GLY A 211 -2.23 -28.31 -11.72
C GLY A 211 -1.87 -27.16 -12.66
N GLY A 212 -1.18 -26.16 -12.12
CA GLY A 212 -0.68 -25.02 -12.87
C GLY A 212 0.14 -24.10 -11.94
N PRO A 213 0.81 -23.08 -12.51
CA PRO A 213 1.46 -22.04 -11.73
C PRO A 213 0.49 -21.36 -10.76
N VAL A 214 0.99 -21.00 -9.58
CA VAL A 214 0.26 -20.13 -8.65
C VAL A 214 0.03 -18.79 -9.33
N GLY A 215 -1.20 -18.26 -9.26
CA GLY A 215 -1.54 -16.97 -9.84
C GLY A 215 -3.04 -16.72 -9.92
N ALA A 216 -3.41 -15.68 -10.66
CA ALA A 216 -4.79 -15.46 -11.06
C ALA A 216 -4.95 -15.76 -12.55
N TYR A 217 -6.09 -16.31 -12.93
CA TYR A 217 -6.39 -16.66 -14.31
C TYR A 217 -7.70 -16.01 -14.72
N ARG A 218 -7.77 -15.51 -15.95
CA ARG A 218 -8.99 -14.88 -16.48
C ARG A 218 -9.42 -15.54 -17.77
N VAL A 219 -10.71 -15.82 -17.88
CA VAL A 219 -11.38 -16.28 -19.11
C VAL A 219 -12.50 -15.33 -19.48
N GLU A 220 -12.85 -15.27 -20.76
CA GLU A 220 -13.96 -14.48 -21.28
C GLU A 220 -15.03 -15.39 -21.87
N MET A 221 -16.30 -15.10 -21.58
CA MET A 221 -17.42 -15.80 -22.20
C MET A 221 -18.67 -14.92 -22.29
N GLN A 222 -19.65 -15.39 -23.04
CA GLN A 222 -20.97 -14.77 -23.14
C GLN A 222 -22.08 -15.82 -23.11
N MET A 223 -23.28 -15.43 -22.68
CA MET A 223 -24.47 -16.28 -22.69
C MET A 223 -25.23 -16.15 -24.00
N MET A 224 -25.89 -17.23 -24.40
CA MET A 224 -26.69 -17.34 -25.61
C MET A 224 -27.95 -18.15 -25.34
N SER A 225 -28.99 -17.89 -26.13
CA SER A 225 -30.28 -18.57 -26.06
C SER A 225 -30.65 -19.17 -27.41
N ASN A 226 -31.51 -20.19 -27.41
CA ASN A 226 -32.20 -20.64 -28.63
C ASN A 226 -33.46 -19.82 -28.96
N GLN A 227 -33.97 -19.01 -28.01
CA GLN A 227 -35.20 -18.23 -28.18
C GLN A 227 -34.94 -16.72 -28.31
N ARG A 228 -33.66 -16.30 -28.36
CA ARG A 228 -33.26 -14.89 -28.40
C ARG A 228 -32.10 -14.72 -29.37
N ASP A 229 -32.16 -13.68 -30.20
CA ASP A 229 -31.14 -13.43 -31.21
C ASP A 229 -29.89 -12.74 -30.65
N GLU A 230 -30.05 -11.95 -29.58
CA GLU A 230 -28.95 -11.18 -29.01
C GLU A 230 -28.30 -11.93 -27.83
N PRO A 231 -26.98 -12.20 -27.89
CA PRO A 231 -26.25 -12.76 -26.75
C PRO A 231 -26.14 -11.75 -25.61
N SER A 232 -25.70 -12.22 -24.44
CA SER A 232 -25.32 -11.31 -23.37
C SER A 232 -24.10 -10.48 -23.79
N GLU A 233 -23.94 -9.32 -23.14
CA GLU A 233 -22.62 -8.70 -23.12
C GLU A 233 -21.59 -9.72 -22.60
N PRO A 234 -20.38 -9.77 -23.18
CA PRO A 234 -19.32 -10.61 -22.66
C PRO A 234 -18.96 -10.23 -21.22
N PHE A 235 -18.54 -11.23 -20.46
CA PHE A 235 -18.08 -11.06 -19.09
C PHE A 235 -16.87 -11.94 -18.84
N TYR A 236 -16.12 -11.58 -17.81
CA TYR A 236 -14.95 -12.31 -17.38
C TYR A 236 -15.27 -13.21 -16.18
N ILE A 237 -14.60 -14.35 -16.10
CA ILE A 237 -14.46 -15.10 -14.86
C ILE A 237 -12.98 -15.10 -14.50
N MET A 238 -12.67 -14.66 -13.28
CA MET A 238 -11.33 -14.60 -12.73
C MET A 238 -11.19 -15.61 -11.59
N PHE A 239 -10.25 -16.52 -11.75
CA PHE A 239 -9.96 -17.60 -10.80
C PHE A 239 -8.73 -17.28 -9.98
N ASN A 240 -8.81 -17.43 -8.66
CA ASN A 240 -7.64 -17.53 -7.80
C ASN A 240 -7.09 -18.97 -7.82
N ALA A 241 -5.82 -19.14 -8.18
CA ALA A 241 -5.11 -20.41 -8.14
C ALA A 241 -3.97 -20.38 -7.13
N GLY A 242 -4.29 -20.12 -5.85
CA GLY A 242 -3.31 -20.22 -4.78
C GLY A 242 -2.67 -18.92 -4.31
N LEU A 243 -3.04 -17.76 -4.88
CA LEU A 243 -2.55 -16.48 -4.41
C LEU A 243 -3.09 -16.14 -3.01
N PRO A 244 -2.28 -15.45 -2.19
CA PRO A 244 -2.76 -14.68 -1.04
C PRO A 244 -3.86 -13.69 -1.45
N VAL A 245 -4.74 -13.34 -0.52
CA VAL A 245 -5.85 -12.40 -0.78
C VAL A 245 -5.33 -11.02 -1.22
N ALA A 246 -4.20 -10.56 -0.68
CA ALA A 246 -3.58 -9.28 -1.06
C ALA A 246 -3.19 -9.29 -2.55
N ASP A 247 -2.39 -10.27 -2.97
CA ASP A 247 -1.91 -10.40 -4.36
C ASP A 247 -3.07 -10.62 -5.35
N PHE A 248 -4.10 -11.39 -4.95
CA PHE A 248 -5.30 -11.55 -5.77
C PHE A 248 -6.11 -10.24 -5.88
N SER A 249 -6.15 -9.42 -4.81
CA SER A 249 -6.77 -8.10 -4.84
C SER A 249 -6.03 -7.17 -5.80
N GLU A 250 -4.69 -7.22 -5.81
CA GLU A 250 -3.85 -6.42 -6.71
C GLU A 250 -4.08 -6.79 -8.19
N ALA A 251 -4.08 -8.08 -8.51
CA ALA A 251 -4.37 -8.56 -9.86
C ALA A 251 -5.75 -8.06 -10.36
N LEU A 252 -6.74 -8.05 -9.47
CA LEU A 252 -8.10 -7.58 -9.77
C LEU A 252 -8.15 -6.05 -9.88
N GLN A 253 -7.43 -5.31 -9.03
CA GLN A 253 -7.31 -3.85 -9.09
C GLN A 253 -6.79 -3.37 -10.45
N GLN A 254 -5.78 -4.04 -11.02
CA GLN A 254 -5.28 -3.70 -12.36
C GLN A 254 -6.37 -3.85 -13.44
N LEU A 255 -7.25 -4.86 -13.34
CA LEU A 255 -8.33 -5.06 -14.30
C LEU A 255 -9.43 -4.00 -14.19
N ILE A 256 -9.82 -3.65 -12.96
CA ILE A 256 -10.89 -2.66 -12.74
C ILE A 256 -10.44 -1.23 -13.00
N GLY A 257 -9.15 -1.00 -13.30
CA GLY A 257 -8.59 0.32 -13.53
C GLY A 257 -8.62 1.20 -12.28
N LEU A 258 -8.88 0.62 -11.10
CA LEU A 258 -8.51 1.26 -9.84
C LEU A 258 -7.00 1.21 -9.82
N GLN A 259 -6.37 2.39 -9.92
CA GLN A 259 -4.93 2.51 -9.68
C GLN A 259 -4.58 1.69 -8.43
N PRO A 260 -3.44 0.96 -8.43
CA PRO A 260 -3.03 0.25 -7.23
C PRO A 260 -3.03 1.25 -6.06
N PRO A 261 -3.39 0.81 -4.84
CA PRO A 261 -3.56 1.71 -3.72
C PRO A 261 -2.34 2.64 -3.61
N PRO A 262 -2.55 3.91 -3.17
CA PRO A 262 -1.51 4.95 -3.13
C PRO A 262 -0.19 4.54 -2.44
N ASP A 263 -0.18 3.43 -1.71
CA ASP A 263 0.99 2.87 -1.02
C ASP A 263 1.94 2.03 -1.92
N SER A 264 1.66 1.89 -3.23
CA SER A 264 2.55 1.20 -4.18
C SER A 264 3.44 2.12 -5.01
N GLN A 265 3.29 3.45 -4.88
CA GLN A 265 4.38 4.36 -5.21
C GLN A 265 5.26 4.49 -3.97
N PRO A 266 6.61 4.44 -4.07
CA PRO A 266 7.43 4.71 -2.90
C PRO A 266 7.04 6.09 -2.37
N GLN A 267 6.48 6.12 -1.15
CA GLN A 267 6.14 7.37 -0.48
C GLN A 267 7.35 8.30 -0.57
N PRO A 268 7.17 9.60 -0.90
CA PRO A 268 8.29 10.53 -0.93
C PRO A 268 9.02 10.44 0.40
N VAL A 269 10.30 10.05 0.37
CA VAL A 269 11.07 9.90 1.61
C VAL A 269 11.22 11.29 2.23
N ILE A 270 10.59 11.49 3.39
CA ILE A 270 10.68 12.71 4.19
C ILE A 270 11.88 12.55 5.10
N LYS A 271 12.87 13.43 4.95
CA LYS A 271 14.05 13.44 5.81
C LYS A 271 13.67 13.87 7.24
N PRO A 272 14.42 13.42 8.26
CA PRO A 272 14.28 13.97 9.60
C PRO A 272 14.47 15.49 9.59
N ILE A 273 13.86 16.18 10.55
CA ILE A 273 14.01 17.61 10.77
C ILE A 273 15.06 17.79 11.87
N ALA A 274 16.26 18.21 11.49
CA ALA A 274 17.28 18.63 12.44
C ALA A 274 16.92 20.02 12.99
N ASN A 275 17.08 20.20 14.29
CA ASN A 275 16.95 21.50 14.96
C ASN A 275 18.12 21.65 15.92
N ALA A 276 19.04 22.56 15.65
CA ALA A 276 20.25 22.79 16.45
C ALA A 276 20.02 23.77 17.63
N GLY A 277 18.81 24.30 17.76
CA GLY A 277 18.43 25.33 18.71
C GLY A 277 18.70 26.75 18.20
N ASP A 278 18.24 27.74 18.95
CA ASP A 278 18.37 29.15 18.56
C ASP A 278 19.80 29.66 18.71
N ASP A 279 20.18 30.56 17.80
CA ASP A 279 21.39 31.38 17.91
C ASP A 279 21.36 32.21 19.20
N ARG A 280 22.52 32.34 19.85
CA ARG A 280 22.58 33.05 21.15
C ARG A 280 23.93 33.65 21.46
N VAL A 281 23.88 34.66 22.32
CA VAL A 281 25.07 35.31 22.89
C VAL A 281 25.34 34.70 24.27
N VAL A 282 26.58 34.28 24.51
CA VAL A 282 27.00 33.68 25.78
C VAL A 282 28.26 34.36 26.30
N ARG A 283 28.56 34.14 27.58
CA ARG A 283 29.74 34.73 28.21
C ARG A 283 30.96 33.83 28.04
N LEU A 284 32.11 34.47 27.88
CA LEU A 284 33.42 33.80 27.88
C LEU A 284 33.57 32.93 29.14
N GLY A 285 34.12 31.73 28.99
CA GLY A 285 34.40 30.83 30.12
C GLY A 285 33.16 30.22 30.80
N THR A 286 31.96 30.40 30.25
CA THR A 286 30.74 29.74 30.79
C THR A 286 30.47 28.41 30.10
N LEU A 287 29.84 27.48 30.81
CA LEU A 287 29.42 26.21 30.23
C LEU A 287 28.21 26.45 29.30
N VAL A 288 28.37 26.13 28.03
CA VAL A 288 27.36 26.31 26.98
C VAL A 288 26.84 24.95 26.57
N THR A 289 25.51 24.78 26.50
CA THR A 289 24.85 23.53 26.05
C THR A 289 24.11 23.76 24.75
N VAL A 290 24.57 23.18 23.64
CA VAL A 290 23.80 23.12 22.38
C VAL A 290 22.92 21.87 22.42
N ASP A 291 21.65 21.99 22.03
CA ASP A 291 20.63 20.98 22.29
C ASP A 291 19.78 20.74 21.03
N GLY A 292 19.79 19.49 20.58
CA GLY A 292 19.08 19.01 19.41
C GLY A 292 17.73 18.38 19.72
N SER A 293 17.26 18.45 20.97
CA SER A 293 16.06 17.76 21.46
C SER A 293 14.76 18.16 20.76
N ALA A 294 14.73 19.31 20.09
CA ALA A 294 13.61 19.77 19.26
C ALA A 294 13.62 19.17 17.83
N SER A 295 14.61 18.34 17.50
CA SER A 295 14.62 17.59 16.25
C SER A 295 13.48 16.58 16.21
N SER A 296 12.92 16.34 15.04
CA SER A 296 11.76 15.46 14.88
C SER A 296 11.86 14.64 13.62
N ASP A 297 11.12 13.54 13.56
CA ASP A 297 11.04 12.70 12.39
C ASP A 297 9.57 12.52 11.98
N PRO A 298 9.10 13.28 10.97
CA PRO A 298 7.74 13.14 10.45
C PRO A 298 7.48 11.79 9.78
N GLN A 299 8.53 11.06 9.37
CA GLN A 299 8.45 9.74 8.77
C GLN A 299 9.51 8.81 9.40
N PRO A 300 9.19 8.18 10.56
CA PRO A 300 10.14 7.37 11.31
C PRO A 300 10.93 6.37 10.46
N GLY A 301 12.26 6.52 10.46
CA GLY A 301 13.18 5.59 9.82
C GLY A 301 13.39 4.25 10.57
N PRO A 302 14.28 3.38 10.05
CA PRO A 302 14.55 2.06 10.64
C PRO A 302 15.23 2.12 12.01
N LEU A 303 15.82 3.26 12.39
CA LEU A 303 16.46 3.49 13.68
C LEU A 303 15.85 4.72 14.35
N SER A 304 15.97 4.78 15.69
CA SER A 304 15.72 6.03 16.41
C SER A 304 16.71 7.11 15.99
N LEU A 305 16.29 8.38 16.12
CA LEU A 305 17.13 9.52 15.75
C LEU A 305 18.51 9.46 16.42
N SER A 306 19.53 9.58 15.60
CA SER A 306 20.94 9.70 15.98
C SER A 306 21.42 11.12 15.68
N PHE A 307 22.33 11.62 16.52
CA PHE A 307 22.78 13.02 16.51
C PHE A 307 24.29 13.07 16.29
N ASN A 308 24.77 14.04 15.52
CA ASN A 308 26.19 14.31 15.37
C ASN A 308 26.46 15.81 15.30
N TRP A 309 27.17 16.33 16.30
CA TRP A 309 27.59 17.71 16.41
C TRP A 309 28.99 17.92 15.86
N GLN A 310 29.13 18.88 14.96
CA GLN A 310 30.41 19.30 14.41
C GLN A 310 30.56 20.81 14.51
N GLN A 311 31.66 21.28 15.09
CA GLN A 311 32.03 22.69 14.96
C GLN A 311 32.49 22.96 13.53
N THR A 312 31.88 23.95 12.86
CA THR A 312 32.20 24.34 11.47
C THR A 312 33.00 25.63 11.39
N THR A 313 32.79 26.56 12.34
CA THR A 313 33.43 27.89 12.34
C THR A 313 33.83 28.32 13.75
N GLY A 314 34.82 29.23 13.84
CA GLY A 314 35.25 29.86 15.09
C GLY A 314 36.49 29.22 15.74
N PRO A 315 36.96 29.76 16.87
CA PRO A 315 38.05 29.16 17.64
C PRO A 315 37.68 27.72 18.05
N SER A 316 38.61 26.76 17.95
CA SER A 316 38.27 25.37 18.31
C SER A 316 37.88 25.21 19.78
N VAL A 317 36.82 24.44 20.02
CA VAL A 317 36.40 24.00 21.35
C VAL A 317 36.29 22.48 21.40
N THR A 318 36.44 21.93 22.60
CA THR A 318 36.18 20.50 22.85
C THR A 318 34.73 20.33 23.28
N LEU A 319 33.95 19.59 22.49
CA LEU A 319 32.61 19.14 22.86
C LEU A 319 32.70 17.98 23.86
N SER A 320 31.81 17.94 24.85
CA SER A 320 31.78 16.86 25.86
C SER A 320 31.42 15.50 25.26
N ALA A 321 30.51 15.47 24.28
CA ALA A 321 30.23 14.32 23.43
C ALA A 321 29.55 14.78 22.13
N ASN A 322 30.07 14.41 20.96
CA ASN A 322 29.49 14.86 19.70
C ASN A 322 28.27 14.05 19.24
N ASN A 323 28.04 12.86 19.80
CA ASN A 323 26.99 11.93 19.36
C ASN A 323 25.74 11.90 20.26
N GLN A 324 25.56 12.93 21.10
CA GLN A 324 24.44 13.04 22.03
C GLN A 324 23.41 14.06 21.53
N VAL A 325 22.16 13.93 21.98
CA VAL A 325 21.09 14.89 21.68
C VAL A 325 21.48 16.32 22.07
N ALA A 326 22.11 16.47 23.23
CA ALA A 326 22.67 17.73 23.70
C ALA A 326 24.15 17.54 24.06
N THR A 327 24.97 18.54 23.77
CA THR A 327 26.39 18.55 24.09
C THR A 327 26.84 19.89 24.65
N THR A 328 27.96 19.87 25.37
CA THR A 328 28.45 21.05 26.08
C THR A 328 29.88 21.41 25.68
N PHE A 329 30.19 22.71 25.77
CA PHE A 329 31.55 23.22 25.61
C PHE A 329 31.76 24.46 26.47
N THR A 330 33.01 24.92 26.58
CA THR A 330 33.35 26.15 27.31
C THR A 330 34.28 27.00 26.44
N PRO A 331 33.82 28.15 25.91
CA PRO A 331 34.65 29.00 25.05
C PRO A 331 35.75 29.69 25.87
N GLN A 332 36.98 29.63 25.38
CA GLN A 332 38.15 30.26 26.00
C GLN A 332 38.60 31.53 25.25
N GLN A 333 37.94 31.87 24.15
CA GLN A 333 38.23 33.05 23.34
C GLN A 333 36.91 33.75 22.96
N ALA A 334 36.99 35.05 22.67
CA ALA A 334 35.87 35.76 22.06
C ALA A 334 35.77 35.39 20.57
N GLY A 335 34.55 35.38 20.03
CA GLY A 335 34.29 35.07 18.63
C GLY A 335 32.94 34.38 18.40
N ASN A 336 32.62 34.14 17.13
CA ASN A 336 31.43 33.42 16.72
C ASN A 336 31.78 31.95 16.50
N TYR A 337 31.04 31.07 17.18
CA TYR A 337 31.18 29.62 17.12
C TYR A 337 29.96 29.04 16.40
N THR A 338 30.15 28.38 15.27
CA THR A 338 29.03 27.73 14.55
C THR A 338 29.16 26.22 14.70
N PHE A 339 28.06 25.58 15.08
CA PHE A 339 27.95 24.13 15.20
C PHE A 339 26.87 23.62 14.27
N LYS A 340 27.22 22.62 13.47
CA LYS A 340 26.29 21.87 12.64
C LYS A 340 25.85 20.60 13.36
N LEU A 341 24.54 20.44 13.51
CA LEU A 341 23.90 19.21 13.96
C LEU A 341 23.47 18.41 12.74
N ALA A 342 23.91 17.15 12.64
CA ALA A 342 23.34 16.15 11.74
C ALA A 342 22.38 15.24 12.51
N VAL A 343 21.18 15.01 11.96
CA VAL A 343 20.18 14.08 12.50
C VAL A 343 19.86 13.01 11.48
N SER A 344 19.92 11.75 11.88
CA SER A 344 19.61 10.60 11.02
C SER A 344 18.71 9.59 11.73
N ASP A 345 17.75 9.06 10.98
CA ASP A 345 16.82 7.99 11.36
C ASP A 345 17.32 6.59 10.90
N GLY A 346 18.58 6.49 10.43
CA GLY A 346 19.16 5.27 9.89
C GLY A 346 18.88 4.99 8.40
N ALA A 347 18.03 5.78 7.76
CA ALA A 347 17.78 5.73 6.30
C ALA A 347 18.23 7.03 5.62
N GLU A 348 17.84 8.17 6.17
CA GLU A 348 18.11 9.51 5.66
C GLU A 348 18.86 10.37 6.69
N THR A 349 19.33 11.54 6.25
CA THR A 349 20.02 12.51 7.13
C THR A 349 19.69 13.93 6.71
N ASN A 350 19.46 14.79 7.71
CA ASN A 350 19.31 16.22 7.54
C ASN A 350 20.17 16.99 8.56
N TYR A 351 20.31 18.30 8.37
CA TYR A 351 21.21 19.13 9.15
C TYR A 351 20.60 20.48 9.50
N ASP A 352 21.05 21.02 10.62
CA ASP A 352 20.78 22.40 11.05
C ASP A 352 22.03 22.99 11.71
N GLU A 353 22.11 24.31 11.81
CA GLU A 353 23.25 25.01 12.41
C GLU A 353 22.81 25.95 13.52
N VAL A 354 23.65 26.06 14.56
CA VAL A 354 23.49 27.03 15.65
C VAL A 354 24.76 27.85 15.80
N SER A 355 24.59 29.17 15.94
CA SER A 355 25.65 30.13 16.16
C SER A 355 25.65 30.62 17.61
N VAL A 356 26.81 30.52 18.25
CA VAL A 356 27.05 31.00 19.60
C VAL A 356 28.07 32.13 19.54
N THR A 357 27.64 33.34 19.87
CA THR A 357 28.48 34.54 19.90
C THR A 357 29.05 34.74 21.29
N VAL A 358 30.37 34.86 21.39
CA VAL A 358 31.08 35.22 22.62
C VAL A 358 31.66 36.62 22.43
N PRO A 359 31.07 37.66 23.05
CA PRO A 359 31.52 39.03 22.87
C PRO A 359 32.93 39.24 23.39
N ARG A 360 33.61 40.24 22.84
CA ARG A 360 34.89 40.67 23.40
C ARG A 360 34.65 41.33 24.76
N ARG A 361 35.61 41.22 25.67
CA ARG A 361 35.56 42.03 26.89
C ARG A 361 35.59 43.50 26.51
N GLY A 362 34.72 44.30 27.11
CA GLY A 362 34.56 45.70 26.78
C GLY A 362 33.65 46.00 25.58
N ASP A 363 33.09 44.99 24.90
CA ASP A 363 32.04 45.15 23.88
C ASP A 363 30.69 44.84 24.54
N ILE A 364 29.95 45.88 24.92
CA ILE A 364 28.72 45.79 25.73
C ILE A 364 27.48 45.84 24.83
N ASP A 365 27.52 46.61 23.76
CA ASP A 365 26.37 46.72 22.83
C ASP A 365 26.36 45.69 21.70
N LEU A 366 27.40 44.84 21.63
CA LEU A 366 27.51 43.66 20.78
C LEU A 366 27.64 43.98 19.29
N ASP A 367 28.17 45.15 18.94
CA ASP A 367 28.40 45.53 17.56
C ASP A 367 29.70 44.94 16.97
N GLY A 368 30.50 44.28 17.81
CA GLY A 368 31.71 43.56 17.44
C GLY A 368 32.99 44.38 17.61
N ASP A 369 32.89 45.60 18.13
CA ASP A 369 34.04 46.41 18.49
C ASP A 369 33.95 46.98 19.91
N VAL A 370 34.89 47.85 20.27
CA VAL A 370 34.91 48.51 21.59
C VAL A 370 35.04 49.99 21.31
N ASP A 371 34.04 50.76 21.72
CA ASP A 371 33.93 52.17 21.38
C ASP A 371 33.50 53.06 22.56
N ARG A 372 33.07 54.29 22.25
CA ARG A 372 32.66 55.27 23.27
C ARG A 372 31.32 54.93 23.94
N ILE A 373 30.44 54.22 23.24
CA ILE A 373 29.14 53.75 23.73
C ILE A 373 29.42 52.70 24.79
N ASP A 374 30.31 51.75 24.54
CA ASP A 374 30.72 50.74 25.53
C ASP A 374 31.30 51.35 26.78
N VAL A 375 32.25 52.28 26.62
CA VAL A 375 32.86 53.00 27.75
C VAL A 375 31.79 53.74 28.55
N ALA A 376 30.82 54.37 27.88
CA ALA A 376 29.72 55.06 28.55
C ALA A 376 28.79 54.09 29.29
N LEU A 377 28.52 52.90 28.72
CA LEU A 377 27.72 51.85 29.36
C LEU A 377 28.40 51.27 30.59
N ILE A 378 29.73 51.11 30.58
CA ILE A 378 30.51 50.73 31.76
C ILE A 378 30.41 51.82 32.83
N LEU A 379 30.67 53.09 32.48
CA LEU A 379 30.56 54.21 33.43
C LEU A 379 29.15 54.33 34.04
N LEU A 380 28.11 54.08 33.23
CA LEU A 380 26.73 54.03 33.70
C LEU A 380 26.51 52.86 34.68
N ALA A 381 27.10 51.70 34.41
CA ALA A 381 27.04 50.55 35.30
C ALA A 381 27.72 50.83 36.66
N VAL A 382 28.86 51.53 36.64
CA VAL A 382 29.57 52.02 37.84
C VAL A 382 28.70 52.98 38.64
N GLN A 383 28.09 53.98 38.00
CA GLN A 383 27.20 54.94 38.67
C GLN A 383 25.99 54.26 39.33
N LYS A 384 25.48 53.18 38.72
CA LYS A 384 24.36 52.41 39.24
C LYS A 384 24.76 51.36 40.29
N ASN A 385 26.05 51.22 40.60
CA ASN A 385 26.59 50.15 41.45
C ASN A 385 26.07 48.77 41.03
N SER A 386 26.12 48.51 39.72
CA SER A 386 25.53 47.31 39.13
C SER A 386 26.20 46.05 39.67
N ALA A 387 25.41 45.03 39.99
CA ALA A 387 25.95 43.74 40.39
C ALA A 387 26.81 43.14 39.27
N ILE A 388 27.99 42.62 39.66
CA ILE A 388 28.84 41.85 38.75
C ILE A 388 28.32 40.42 38.65
N ALA A 389 28.39 39.86 37.45
CA ALA A 389 28.20 38.44 37.23
C ALA A 389 29.52 37.79 36.77
N ALA A 390 29.64 36.47 36.91
CA ALA A 390 30.84 35.76 36.46
C ALA A 390 31.10 36.04 34.96
N ASN A 391 32.34 36.44 34.65
CA ASN A 391 32.81 36.81 33.30
C ASN A 391 31.95 37.91 32.63
N ASP A 392 31.57 38.94 33.40
CA ASP A 392 30.85 40.11 32.89
C ASP A 392 31.69 40.86 31.85
N VAL A 393 31.11 41.18 30.70
CA VAL A 393 31.80 41.91 29.62
C VAL A 393 32.19 43.34 30.04
N ARG A 394 31.56 43.87 31.11
CA ARG A 394 31.88 45.17 31.72
C ARG A 394 33.05 45.12 32.71
N ASP A 395 33.45 43.94 33.18
CA ASP A 395 34.66 43.72 34.00
C ASP A 395 35.84 43.44 33.06
N VAL A 396 36.34 44.53 32.47
CA VAL A 396 37.29 44.47 31.35
C VAL A 396 38.66 44.02 31.83
N ASP A 397 39.06 44.45 33.04
CA ASP A 397 40.34 44.05 33.62
C ASP A 397 40.29 42.67 34.34
N GLY A 398 39.09 42.14 34.58
CA GLY A 398 38.88 40.80 35.14
C GLY A 398 39.14 40.69 36.62
N ASN A 399 39.14 41.80 37.35
CA ASN A 399 39.41 41.82 38.80
C ASN A 399 38.18 41.43 39.63
N GLY A 400 37.02 41.23 39.01
CA GLY A 400 35.78 40.86 39.69
C GLY A 400 34.99 42.05 40.24
N VAL A 401 35.27 43.29 39.82
CA VAL A 401 34.59 44.51 40.29
C VAL A 401 34.42 45.50 39.14
N ILE A 402 33.17 45.80 38.75
CA ILE A 402 32.86 46.85 37.77
C ILE A 402 33.11 48.24 38.38
N ASN A 403 34.19 48.90 37.98
CA ASN A 403 34.58 50.21 38.48
C ASN A 403 35.21 51.09 37.38
N ASN A 404 35.70 52.28 37.73
CA ASN A 404 36.29 53.21 36.75
C ASN A 404 37.55 52.64 36.06
N ALA A 405 38.25 51.69 36.68
CA ALA A 405 39.37 50.98 36.06
C ALA A 405 38.93 50.21 34.82
N ASP A 406 37.73 49.61 34.82
CA ASP A 406 37.18 48.92 33.65
C ASP A 406 36.88 49.88 32.51
N ALA A 407 36.30 51.04 32.80
CA ALA A 407 36.08 52.07 31.80
C ALA A 407 37.41 52.58 31.21
N HIS A 408 38.46 52.67 32.03
CA HIS A 408 39.80 52.98 31.56
C HIS A 408 40.42 51.86 30.72
N ALA A 409 40.20 50.60 31.09
CA ALA A 409 40.66 49.43 30.36
C ALA A 409 39.96 49.29 29.00
N ALA A 410 38.64 49.45 28.95
CA ALA A 410 37.85 49.48 27.71
C ALA A 410 38.35 50.57 26.76
N LYS A 411 38.60 51.76 27.28
CA LYS A 411 39.17 52.88 26.53
C LYS A 411 40.55 52.56 25.94
N ALA A 412 41.35 51.73 26.61
CA ALA A 412 42.69 51.35 26.16
C ALA A 412 42.66 50.31 25.02
N ILE A 413 41.63 49.47 24.96
CA ILE A 413 41.43 48.45 23.90
C ILE A 413 40.47 48.90 22.80
N CYS A 414 39.93 50.11 22.90
CA CYS A 414 39.00 50.67 21.95
C CYS A 414 39.59 50.76 20.54
N THR A 415 38.83 50.30 19.55
CA THR A 415 39.29 50.14 18.16
C THR A 415 38.72 51.18 17.18
N LEU A 416 37.74 51.99 17.60
CA LEU A 416 37.17 53.11 16.82
C LEU A 416 37.60 54.51 17.30
N ARG A 417 37.44 55.49 16.40
CA ARG A 417 38.19 56.77 16.35
C ARG A 417 37.97 57.77 17.50
N LEU A 418 37.20 57.49 18.55
CA LEU A 418 36.78 58.53 19.53
C LEU A 418 36.74 58.11 21.02
N CYS A 419 37.58 57.17 21.45
CA CYS A 419 37.65 56.83 22.87
C CYS A 419 38.50 57.80 23.72
N ALA A 420 39.31 58.69 23.15
CA ALA A 420 39.98 59.74 23.92
C ALA A 420 39.10 61.02 24.00
N PRO A 421 38.93 61.66 25.18
CA PRO A 421 38.36 62.99 25.20
C PRO A 421 39.34 63.93 24.50
N THR A 422 38.90 64.59 23.43
CA THR A 422 39.54 65.85 23.05
C THR A 422 39.37 66.78 24.26
N ARG A 423 40.46 67.01 25.02
CA ARG A 423 40.50 68.09 26.00
C ARG A 423 40.04 69.35 25.28
N ARG A 424 38.87 69.87 25.65
CA ARG A 424 38.49 71.25 25.35
C ARG A 424 38.96 72.13 26.50
#